data_AF-A0A3D2S5M8-F1
#
_entry.id   AF-A0A3D2S5M8-F1
#
_cell.length_a   1.000
_cell.length_b   1.000
_cell.length_c   1.000
_cell.angle_alpha   90.00
_cell.angle_beta   90.00
_cell.angle_gamma   90.00
#
_symmetry.space_group_name_H-M   'P 1'
#
loop_
_entity.id
_entity.type
_entity.pdbx_description
1 polymer ?
#
loop_
_entity_poly.entity_id
_entity_poly.type
_entity_poly.pdbx_seq_one_letter_code
_entity_poly.pdbx_strand_id
1 'polypeptide(L)'
;MFIGRSFSWKAVLQFSGFHALWLTVWGACCVAVYVFTGAGWMALPWLPVSLVGTAVAFYVGFKNNSSYDRMWEARKIWGAIVNDSRAYGSTSRHYITALFSKEKLGDRELHTIHTRILHRHIAWLYMLREQLLVPAPWEHMHEDTNVHIRRVNVRRIKTFGLGVLDDRSFADEMKLLLPQEEWNTLQQKGNKATHLLDNQSKELKELRKLDLIDDFRHMELQNIINRLYEHQGKCERIKNYPLPRQYAGSSNIFVSIFIILLPFGMLGEFNKMGEGMIWLTIPFVTIVGWVFLMMELIGDYSENPFEGLGNDIPMMSLCRNIEIDLREMLGEQDLPSKVQAVNQVLM
;
A
#
# COMPACT_ATOMS: atom_id res chain seq x y z
N MET A 1 1.77 -2.24 -7.08
CA MET A 1 1.95 -0.97 -7.82
C MET A 1 1.81 -1.11 -9.34
N PHE A 2 0.90 -0.33 -9.94
CA PHE A 2 0.78 -0.21 -11.39
C PHE A 2 2.01 0.50 -11.99
N ILE A 3 2.63 -0.11 -13.00
CA ILE A 3 3.83 0.40 -13.68
C ILE A 3 3.60 0.66 -15.18
N GLY A 4 2.40 0.41 -15.69
CA GLY A 4 2.04 0.66 -17.09
C GLY A 4 2.13 2.14 -17.47
N ARG A 5 2.51 2.44 -18.72
CA ARG A 5 2.64 3.82 -19.23
C ARG A 5 1.33 4.62 -19.19
N SER A 6 0.19 3.95 -19.25
CA SER A 6 -1.14 4.58 -19.20
C SER A 6 -2.13 3.67 -18.48
N PHE A 7 -2.95 4.24 -17.60
CA PHE A 7 -4.05 3.52 -17.01
C PHE A 7 -5.15 3.31 -18.05
N SER A 8 -5.35 2.07 -18.51
CA SER A 8 -6.25 1.80 -19.63
C SER A 8 -7.71 2.14 -19.31
N TRP A 9 -8.48 2.60 -20.31
CA TRP A 9 -9.92 2.81 -20.16
C TRP A 9 -10.66 1.58 -19.65
N LYS A 10 -10.19 0.38 -20.01
CA LYS A 10 -10.74 -0.89 -19.49
C LYS A 10 -10.51 -1.03 -17.99
N ALA A 11 -9.32 -0.68 -17.48
CA ALA A 11 -9.01 -0.72 -16.05
C ALA A 11 -9.85 0.29 -15.26
N VAL A 12 -10.02 1.51 -15.80
CA VAL A 12 -10.90 2.55 -15.23
C VAL A 12 -12.35 2.04 -15.08
N LEU A 13 -12.88 1.43 -16.14
CA LEU A 13 -14.24 0.86 -16.16
C LEU A 13 -14.36 -0.38 -15.27
N GLN A 14 -13.34 -1.23 -15.16
CA GLN A 14 -13.35 -2.35 -14.21
C GLN A 14 -13.28 -1.88 -12.76
N PHE A 15 -12.58 -0.78 -12.49
CA PHE A 15 -12.44 -0.23 -11.15
C PHE A 15 -13.71 0.48 -10.68
N SER A 16 -14.41 1.19 -11.58
CA SER A 16 -15.51 2.09 -11.18
C SER A 16 -16.73 2.12 -12.09
N GLY A 17 -16.74 1.36 -13.18
CA GLY A 17 -17.80 1.41 -14.19
C GLY A 17 -19.19 1.03 -13.66
N PHE A 18 -19.25 0.23 -12.58
CA PHE A 18 -20.51 -0.03 -11.88
C PHE A 18 -21.15 1.27 -11.35
N HIS A 19 -20.34 2.26 -10.95
CA HIS A 19 -20.85 3.55 -10.50
C HIS A 19 -21.53 4.34 -11.62
N ALA A 20 -20.96 4.31 -12.83
CA ALA A 20 -21.59 4.92 -14.00
C ALA A 20 -22.96 4.30 -14.31
N LEU A 21 -23.12 2.99 -14.10
CA LEU A 21 -24.39 2.30 -14.34
C LEU A 21 -25.50 2.78 -13.41
N TRP A 22 -25.28 2.78 -12.08
CA TRP A 22 -26.34 3.21 -11.16
C TRP A 22 -26.57 4.72 -11.24
N LEU A 23 -25.55 5.53 -11.53
CA LEU A 23 -25.73 6.97 -11.79
C LEU A 23 -26.61 7.22 -13.01
N THR A 24 -26.45 6.41 -14.06
CA THR A 24 -27.30 6.47 -15.25
C THR A 24 -28.75 6.13 -14.91
N VAL A 25 -28.97 5.10 -14.09
CA VAL A 25 -30.31 4.73 -13.59
C VAL A 25 -30.89 5.85 -12.73
N TRP A 26 -30.09 6.47 -11.86
CA TRP A 26 -30.51 7.58 -11.00
C TRP A 26 -30.92 8.81 -11.82
N GLY A 27 -30.09 9.23 -12.77
CA GLY A 27 -30.39 10.33 -13.68
C GLY A 27 -31.63 10.05 -14.53
N ALA A 28 -31.76 8.83 -15.07
CA ALA A 28 -32.93 8.41 -15.85
C ALA A 28 -34.21 8.43 -15.02
N CYS A 29 -34.16 7.97 -13.77
CA CYS A 29 -35.30 8.02 -12.85
C CYS A 29 -35.75 9.46 -12.59
N CYS A 30 -34.82 10.37 -12.30
CA CYS A 30 -35.14 11.78 -12.07
C CYS A 30 -35.76 12.45 -13.29
N VAL A 31 -35.22 12.19 -14.49
CA VAL A 31 -35.77 12.70 -15.76
C VAL A 31 -37.15 12.12 -16.03
N ALA A 32 -37.35 10.81 -15.85
CA ALA A 32 -38.63 10.15 -16.06
C ALA A 32 -39.71 10.75 -15.14
N VAL A 33 -39.42 10.89 -13.84
CA VAL A 33 -40.37 11.50 -12.90
C VAL A 33 -40.70 12.93 -13.34
N TYR A 34 -39.70 13.75 -13.66
CA TYR A 34 -39.94 15.13 -14.08
C TYR A 34 -40.82 15.22 -15.35
N VAL A 35 -40.52 14.42 -16.38
CA VAL A 35 -41.23 14.45 -17.67
C VAL A 35 -42.64 13.89 -17.56
N PHE A 36 -42.83 12.74 -16.91
CA PHE A 36 -44.13 12.06 -16.90
C PHE A 36 -45.10 12.60 -15.85
N THR A 37 -44.61 13.18 -14.76
CA THR A 37 -45.48 13.77 -13.73
C THR A 37 -45.65 15.28 -13.87
N GLY A 38 -44.85 15.93 -14.72
CA GLY A 38 -44.84 17.39 -14.83
C GLY A 38 -44.36 18.09 -13.56
N ALA A 39 -43.58 17.41 -12.72
CA ALA A 39 -43.11 17.91 -11.42
C ALA A 39 -42.04 19.00 -11.56
N GLY A 40 -42.45 20.19 -12.02
CA GLY A 40 -41.58 21.35 -12.19
C GLY A 40 -40.84 21.80 -10.92
N TRP A 41 -41.37 21.49 -9.74
CA TRP A 41 -40.74 21.80 -8.44
C TRP A 41 -39.43 21.03 -8.21
N MET A 42 -39.18 19.94 -8.93
CA MET A 42 -37.92 19.20 -8.85
C MET A 42 -36.76 19.93 -9.51
N ALA A 43 -37.01 20.91 -10.38
CA ALA A 43 -35.96 21.71 -10.99
C ALA A 43 -35.44 22.75 -9.99
N LEU A 44 -34.34 22.40 -9.32
CA LEU A 44 -33.64 23.31 -8.42
C LEU A 44 -32.82 24.34 -9.21
N PRO A 45 -32.62 25.56 -8.70
CA PRO A 45 -31.70 26.51 -9.34
C PRO A 45 -30.29 25.92 -9.44
N TRP A 46 -29.65 26.07 -10.61
CA TRP A 46 -28.30 25.53 -10.84
C TRP A 46 -27.23 26.14 -9.93
N LEU A 47 -27.33 27.44 -9.64
CA LEU A 47 -26.29 28.19 -8.92
C LEU A 47 -25.99 27.64 -7.51
N PRO A 48 -26.98 27.35 -6.64
CA PRO A 48 -26.73 26.66 -5.37
C PRO A 48 -26.11 25.27 -5.53
N VAL A 49 -26.56 24.47 -6.51
CA VAL A 49 -26.04 23.11 -6.73
C VAL A 49 -24.59 23.14 -7.21
N SER A 50 -24.25 24.07 -8.11
CA SER A 50 -22.88 24.23 -8.60
C SER A 50 -21.94 24.73 -7.50
N LEU A 51 -22.41 25.63 -6.63
CA LEU A 51 -21.65 26.08 -5.45
C LEU A 51 -21.31 24.93 -4.51
N VAL A 52 -22.28 24.04 -4.24
CA VAL A 52 -22.04 22.81 -3.47
C VAL A 52 -21.00 21.94 -4.20
N GLY A 53 -21.17 21.70 -5.50
CA GLY A 53 -20.21 20.92 -6.30
C GLY A 53 -18.79 21.47 -6.25
N THR A 54 -18.62 22.78 -6.36
CA THR A 54 -17.31 23.45 -6.24
C THR A 54 -16.71 23.24 -4.85
N ALA A 55 -17.49 23.43 -3.78
CA ALA A 55 -17.02 23.21 -2.41
C ALA A 55 -16.59 21.75 -2.17
N VAL A 56 -17.37 20.78 -2.68
CA VAL A 56 -17.04 19.36 -2.62
C VAL A 56 -15.76 19.05 -3.40
N ALA A 57 -15.59 19.63 -4.60
CA ALA A 57 -14.41 19.40 -5.42
C ALA A 57 -13.13 19.85 -4.72
N PHE A 58 -13.16 21.03 -4.08
CA PHE A 58 -12.04 21.51 -3.26
C PHE A 58 -11.76 20.58 -2.08
N TYR A 59 -12.80 20.19 -1.35
CA TYR A 59 -12.65 19.31 -0.18
C TYR A 59 -12.03 17.95 -0.55
N VAL A 60 -12.57 17.28 -1.57
CA VAL A 60 -12.04 16.00 -2.08
C VAL A 60 -10.62 16.19 -2.63
N GLY A 61 -10.34 17.32 -3.30
CA GLY A 61 -9.00 17.65 -3.78
C GLY A 61 -7.96 17.70 -2.66
N PHE A 62 -8.25 18.39 -1.56
CA PHE A 62 -7.37 18.43 -0.39
C PHE A 62 -7.20 17.07 0.27
N LYS A 63 -8.28 16.27 0.33
CA LYS A 63 -8.22 14.90 0.84
C LYS A 63 -7.31 14.03 -0.01
N ASN A 64 -7.49 14.07 -1.32
CA ASN A 64 -6.68 13.29 -2.25
C ASN A 64 -5.21 13.65 -2.19
N ASN A 65 -4.87 14.94 -2.01
CA ASN A 65 -3.48 15.34 -1.80
C ASN A 65 -2.90 14.71 -0.53
N SER A 66 -3.65 14.74 0.58
CA SER A 66 -3.23 14.15 1.84
C SER A 66 -3.09 12.62 1.76
N SER A 67 -4.00 11.93 1.08
CA SER A 67 -3.90 10.49 0.82
C SER A 67 -2.70 10.15 -0.05
N TYR A 68 -2.45 10.95 -1.10
CA TYR A 68 -1.27 10.79 -1.97
C TYR A 68 0.03 10.97 -1.20
N ASP A 69 0.13 11.99 -0.33
CA ASP A 69 1.31 12.22 0.50
C ASP A 69 1.63 11.03 1.41
N ARG A 70 0.61 10.35 1.95
CA ARG A 70 0.79 9.12 2.74
C ARG A 70 1.32 7.96 1.91
N MET A 71 0.76 7.73 0.72
CA MET A 71 1.29 6.73 -0.23
C MET A 71 2.74 7.04 -0.61
N TRP A 72 3.04 8.31 -0.88
CA TRP A 72 4.39 8.76 -1.22
C TRP A 72 5.37 8.61 -0.05
N GLU A 73 4.95 8.90 1.17
CA GLU A 73 5.74 8.65 2.39
C GLU A 73 6.08 7.17 2.53
N ALA A 74 5.09 6.28 2.39
CA ALA A 74 5.30 4.83 2.40
C ALA A 74 6.35 4.40 1.37
N ARG A 75 6.28 4.93 0.14
CA ARG A 75 7.28 4.67 -0.90
C ARG A 75 8.67 5.14 -0.54
N LYS A 76 8.81 6.35 0.01
CA LYS A 76 10.11 6.89 0.46
C LYS A 76 10.74 6.03 1.55
N ILE A 77 9.93 5.59 2.52
CA ILE A 77 10.40 4.73 3.63
C ILE A 77 10.91 3.40 3.07
N TRP A 78 10.13 2.73 2.22
CA TRP A 78 10.56 1.48 1.60
C TRP A 78 11.80 1.65 0.72
N GLY A 79 11.96 2.78 0.03
CA GLY A 79 13.19 3.12 -0.68
C GLY A 79 14.40 3.28 0.26
N ALA A 80 14.19 3.88 1.44
CA ALA A 80 15.23 3.97 2.47
C ALA A 80 15.59 2.59 3.05
N ILE A 81 14.60 1.71 3.27
CA ILE A 81 14.81 0.32 3.67
C ILE A 81 15.70 -0.41 2.65
N VAL A 82 15.47 -0.24 1.34
CA VAL A 82 16.33 -0.84 0.30
C VAL A 82 17.79 -0.38 0.46
N ASN A 83 18.00 0.92 0.62
CA ASN A 83 19.35 1.49 0.73
C ASN A 83 20.06 1.04 2.00
N ASP A 84 19.39 1.12 3.16
CA ASP A 84 19.96 0.70 4.44
C ASP A 84 20.17 -0.81 4.51
N SER A 85 19.33 -1.61 3.84
CA SER A 85 19.55 -3.06 3.72
C SER A 85 20.83 -3.39 2.93
N ARG A 86 21.04 -2.72 1.80
CA ARG A 86 22.28 -2.89 0.99
C ARG A 86 23.51 -2.42 1.76
N ALA A 87 23.40 -1.31 2.48
CA ALA A 87 24.46 -0.81 3.36
C ALA A 87 24.75 -1.81 4.48
N TYR A 88 23.72 -2.39 5.11
CA TYR A 88 23.86 -3.43 6.13
C TYR A 88 24.55 -4.67 5.57
N GLY A 89 24.16 -5.12 4.37
CA GLY A 89 24.78 -6.22 3.63
C GLY A 89 26.26 -6.03 3.42
N SER A 90 26.62 -4.91 2.79
CA SER A 90 28.00 -4.58 2.48
C SER A 90 28.83 -4.39 3.75
N THR A 91 28.33 -3.63 4.73
CA THR A 91 29.07 -3.32 5.96
C THR A 91 29.28 -4.58 6.80
N SER A 92 28.25 -5.42 6.96
CA SER A 92 28.37 -6.66 7.74
C SER A 92 29.46 -7.57 7.20
N ARG A 93 29.54 -7.74 5.87
CA ARG A 93 30.56 -8.59 5.24
C ARG A 93 31.99 -8.09 5.41
N HIS A 94 32.19 -6.77 5.40
CA HIS A 94 33.54 -6.20 5.41
C HIS A 94 33.99 -5.78 6.82
N TYR A 95 33.07 -5.51 7.74
CA TYR A 95 33.41 -5.07 9.09
C TYR A 95 33.54 -6.25 10.06
N ILE A 96 32.82 -7.35 9.81
CA ILE A 96 32.93 -8.56 10.63
C ILE A 96 34.08 -9.40 10.10
N THR A 97 35.21 -9.35 10.81
CA THR A 97 36.49 -9.96 10.39
C THR A 97 37.24 -10.53 11.59
N ALA A 98 38.05 -11.56 11.39
CA ALA A 98 38.94 -12.09 12.42
C ALA A 98 40.21 -11.22 12.66
N LEU A 99 40.24 -9.96 12.20
CA LEU A 99 41.44 -9.10 12.26
C LEU A 99 41.91 -8.80 13.69
N PHE A 100 40.98 -8.65 14.63
CA PHE A 100 41.26 -8.32 16.02
C PHE A 100 41.11 -9.51 16.97
N SER A 101 40.61 -10.64 16.48
CA SER A 101 40.43 -11.85 17.28
C SER A 101 41.78 -12.52 17.54
N LYS A 102 41.98 -13.00 18.77
CA LYS A 102 43.14 -13.82 19.14
C LYS A 102 43.06 -15.23 18.55
N GLU A 103 41.85 -15.70 18.24
CA GLU A 103 41.61 -16.99 17.62
C GLU A 103 41.57 -16.83 16.10
N LYS A 104 42.29 -17.69 15.38
CA LYS A 104 42.21 -17.73 13.91
C LYS A 104 40.90 -18.40 13.51
N LEU A 105 39.85 -17.60 13.31
CA LEU A 105 38.62 -18.05 12.65
C LEU A 105 38.93 -18.35 11.17
N GLY A 106 38.44 -19.48 10.68
CA GLY A 106 38.57 -19.81 9.25
C GLY A 106 37.61 -19.01 8.38
N ASP A 107 37.94 -18.82 7.09
CA ASP A 107 37.08 -18.12 6.13
C ASP A 107 35.66 -18.73 6.03
N ARG A 108 35.54 -20.05 6.20
CA ARG A 108 34.26 -20.77 6.19
C ARG A 108 33.38 -20.41 7.40
N GLU A 109 33.99 -20.21 8.56
CA GLU A 109 33.27 -19.84 9.79
C GLU A 109 32.80 -18.39 9.70
N LEU A 110 33.66 -17.48 9.24
CA LEU A 110 33.29 -16.08 8.96
C LEU A 110 32.16 -16.01 7.93
N HIS A 111 32.23 -16.80 6.86
CA HIS A 111 31.17 -16.86 5.87
C HIS A 111 29.84 -17.31 6.49
N THR A 112 29.86 -18.31 7.37
CA THR A 112 28.65 -18.78 8.08
C THR A 112 28.05 -17.70 8.97
N ILE A 113 28.89 -16.88 9.62
CA ILE A 113 28.45 -15.71 10.39
C ILE A 113 27.79 -14.67 9.47
N HIS A 114 28.41 -14.33 8.34
CA HIS A 114 27.85 -13.39 7.37
C HIS A 114 26.51 -13.89 6.83
N THR A 115 26.42 -15.16 6.45
CA THR A 115 25.17 -15.80 5.98
C THR A 115 24.07 -15.68 7.01
N ARG A 116 24.34 -16.04 8.27
CA ARG A 116 23.35 -15.95 9.35
C ARG A 116 22.83 -14.52 9.56
N ILE A 117 23.70 -13.53 9.50
CA ILE A 117 23.32 -12.12 9.70
C ILE A 117 22.45 -11.62 8.55
N LEU A 118 22.85 -11.89 7.30
CA LEU A 118 22.10 -11.42 6.14
C LEU A 118 20.79 -12.19 5.96
N HIS A 119 20.75 -13.50 6.24
CA HIS A 119 19.51 -14.27 6.25
C HIS A 119 18.53 -13.78 7.33
N ARG A 120 19.02 -13.43 8.54
CA ARG A 120 18.18 -12.80 9.57
C ARG A 120 17.63 -11.44 9.12
N HIS A 121 18.42 -10.65 8.41
CA HIS A 121 17.97 -9.38 7.85
C HIS A 121 16.91 -9.58 6.75
N ILE A 122 17.08 -10.58 5.89
CA ILE A 122 16.07 -10.97 4.89
C ILE A 122 14.77 -11.42 5.60
N ALA A 123 14.88 -12.22 6.66
CA ALA A 123 13.73 -12.64 7.45
C ALA A 123 13.00 -11.44 8.08
N TRP A 124 13.72 -10.42 8.54
CA TRP A 124 13.13 -9.18 9.03
C TRP A 124 12.32 -8.46 7.93
N LEU A 125 12.83 -8.37 6.71
CA LEU A 125 12.13 -7.72 5.59
C LEU A 125 10.79 -8.39 5.29
N TYR A 126 10.79 -9.71 5.16
CA TYR A 126 9.58 -10.48 4.90
C TYR A 126 8.62 -10.44 6.09
N MET A 127 9.12 -10.49 7.32
CA MET A 127 8.30 -10.35 8.53
C MET A 127 7.62 -8.97 8.61
N LEU A 128 8.36 -7.89 8.30
CA LEU A 128 7.80 -6.54 8.26
C LEU A 128 6.70 -6.43 7.20
N ARG A 129 6.94 -6.99 6.00
CA ARG A 129 5.92 -7.05 4.95
C ARG A 129 4.65 -7.77 5.45
N GLU A 130 4.78 -8.97 6.01
CA GLU A 130 3.63 -9.73 6.52
C GLU A 130 2.86 -8.96 7.59
N GLN A 131 3.58 -8.31 8.51
CA GLN A 131 2.97 -7.48 9.54
C GLN A 131 2.15 -6.32 8.94
N LEU A 132 2.65 -5.67 7.88
CA LEU A 132 1.96 -4.56 7.22
C LEU A 132 0.76 -5.01 6.38
N LEU A 133 0.72 -6.27 5.93
CA LEU A 133 -0.40 -6.84 5.18
C LEU A 133 -1.58 -7.27 6.04
N VAL A 134 -1.42 -7.37 7.37
CA VAL A 134 -2.52 -7.67 8.28
C VAL A 134 -3.58 -6.55 8.20
N PRO A 135 -4.84 -6.84 7.83
CA PRO A 135 -5.86 -5.81 7.67
C PRO A 135 -6.19 -5.09 8.97
N ALA A 136 -6.14 -3.76 8.98
CA ALA A 136 -6.59 -2.93 10.10
C ALA A 136 -8.12 -2.71 10.05
N PRO A 137 -8.79 -2.37 11.16
CA PRO A 137 -10.26 -2.24 11.24
C PRO A 137 -10.93 -1.32 10.22
N TRP A 138 -10.17 -0.40 9.66
CA TRP A 138 -10.64 0.62 8.74
C TRP A 138 -10.23 0.40 7.28
N GLU A 139 -9.50 -0.67 7.01
CA GLU A 139 -9.06 -1.03 5.67
C GLU A 139 -10.14 -1.81 4.93
N HIS A 140 -10.05 -1.82 3.60
CA HIS A 140 -11.08 -2.39 2.75
C HIS A 140 -11.12 -3.92 2.78
N MET A 141 -10.11 -4.54 3.39
CA MET A 141 -9.97 -5.98 3.56
C MET A 141 -10.37 -6.50 4.95
N HIS A 142 -10.70 -5.61 5.89
CA HIS A 142 -11.13 -6.00 7.23
C HIS A 142 -12.44 -6.80 7.23
N GLU A 143 -12.64 -7.64 8.25
CA GLU A 143 -13.81 -8.53 8.33
C GLU A 143 -15.13 -7.77 8.49
N ASP A 144 -15.10 -6.65 9.21
CA ASP A 144 -16.27 -5.78 9.43
C ASP A 144 -16.61 -4.88 8.21
N THR A 145 -15.76 -4.87 7.19
CA THR A 145 -16.01 -4.08 5.96
C THR A 145 -17.17 -4.70 5.18
N ASN A 146 -17.96 -3.84 4.49
CA ASN A 146 -19.09 -4.26 3.66
C ASN A 146 -18.71 -5.47 2.78
N VAL A 147 -19.50 -6.55 2.88
CA VAL A 147 -19.24 -7.83 2.21
C VAL A 147 -19.03 -7.67 0.70
N HIS A 148 -19.74 -6.74 0.06
CA HIS A 148 -19.56 -6.47 -1.36
C HIS A 148 -18.17 -5.89 -1.65
N ILE A 149 -17.75 -4.88 -0.90
CA ILE A 149 -16.44 -4.23 -1.02
C ILE A 149 -15.32 -5.26 -0.79
N ARG A 150 -15.42 -6.04 0.29
CA ARG A 150 -14.46 -7.10 0.60
C ARG A 150 -14.37 -8.14 -0.51
N ARG A 151 -15.50 -8.62 -1.06
CA ARG A 151 -15.50 -9.58 -2.19
C ARG A 151 -14.85 -9.00 -3.45
N VAL A 152 -15.11 -7.73 -3.76
CA VAL A 152 -14.49 -7.05 -4.90
C VAL A 152 -12.99 -6.94 -4.70
N ASN A 153 -12.52 -6.55 -3.53
CA ASN A 153 -11.09 -6.43 -3.25
C ASN A 153 -10.37 -7.79 -3.20
N VAL A 154 -10.98 -8.84 -2.66
CA VAL A 154 -10.44 -10.21 -2.74
C VAL A 154 -10.23 -10.64 -4.20
N ARG A 155 -11.18 -10.33 -5.09
CA ARG A 155 -11.00 -10.58 -6.53
C ARG A 155 -9.86 -9.75 -7.11
N ARG A 156 -9.78 -8.46 -6.76
CA ARG A 156 -8.69 -7.58 -7.22
C ARG A 156 -7.31 -8.08 -6.76
N ILE A 157 -7.18 -8.55 -5.52
CA ILE A 157 -5.94 -9.14 -5.00
C ILE A 157 -5.56 -10.39 -5.79
N LYS A 158 -6.52 -11.25 -6.14
CA LYS A 158 -6.26 -12.46 -6.93
C LYS A 158 -5.90 -12.18 -8.39
N THR A 159 -6.45 -11.13 -8.99
CA THR A 159 -6.28 -10.85 -10.43
C THR A 159 -5.15 -9.84 -10.72
N PHE A 160 -4.93 -8.91 -9.80
CA PHE A 160 -4.04 -7.75 -9.97
C PHE A 160 -3.19 -7.45 -8.71
N GLY A 161 -3.27 -8.25 -7.65
CA GLY A 161 -2.56 -8.01 -6.39
C GLY A 161 -1.67 -9.20 -6.00
N LEU A 162 -1.48 -9.40 -4.70
CA LEU A 162 -0.58 -10.44 -4.17
C LEU A 162 -0.94 -11.87 -4.59
N GLY A 163 -2.22 -12.15 -4.85
CA GLY A 163 -2.68 -13.49 -5.21
C GLY A 163 -2.26 -13.96 -6.61
N VAL A 164 -1.53 -13.14 -7.35
CA VAL A 164 -0.96 -13.47 -8.66
C VAL A 164 0.42 -14.15 -8.52
N LEU A 165 1.07 -14.03 -7.37
CA LEU A 165 2.36 -14.66 -7.10
C LEU A 165 2.15 -16.07 -6.54
N ASP A 166 2.86 -17.05 -7.12
CA ASP A 166 3.03 -18.38 -6.54
C ASP A 166 4.15 -18.30 -5.50
N ASP A 167 3.82 -17.72 -4.34
CA ASP A 167 4.76 -17.55 -3.25
C ASP A 167 4.85 -18.86 -2.46
N ARG A 168 6.07 -19.31 -2.13
CA ARG A 168 6.21 -20.42 -1.19
C ARG A 168 5.54 -19.99 0.11
N SER A 169 5.09 -20.95 0.91
CA SER A 169 4.54 -20.62 2.24
C SER A 169 5.56 -19.78 3.02
N PHE A 170 5.19 -18.56 3.40
CA PHE A 170 6.02 -17.64 4.18
C PHE A 170 6.68 -18.35 5.39
N ALA A 171 5.94 -19.24 6.04
CA ALA A 171 6.44 -20.02 7.16
C ALA A 171 7.60 -20.96 6.80
N ASP A 172 7.62 -21.49 5.57
CA ASP A 172 8.69 -22.37 5.09
C ASP A 172 9.92 -21.56 4.68
N GLU A 173 9.75 -20.38 4.08
CA GLU A 173 10.87 -19.46 3.81
C GLU A 173 11.55 -18.99 5.11
N MET A 174 10.77 -18.63 6.13
CA MET A 174 11.33 -18.20 7.41
C MET A 174 12.13 -19.29 8.12
N LYS A 175 11.72 -20.56 8.01
CA LYS A 175 12.49 -21.70 8.57
C LYS A 175 13.81 -21.95 7.84
N LEU A 176 13.92 -21.53 6.57
CA LEU A 176 15.18 -21.64 5.81
C LEU A 176 16.15 -20.50 6.18
N LEU A 177 15.63 -19.33 6.50
CA LEU A 177 16.43 -18.14 6.82
C LEU A 177 16.85 -18.02 8.28
N LEU A 178 16.07 -18.59 9.21
CA LEU A 178 16.29 -18.46 10.65
C LEU A 178 16.63 -19.80 11.30
N PRO A 179 17.49 -19.82 12.33
CA PRO A 179 17.62 -20.98 13.21
C PRO A 179 16.26 -21.37 13.80
N GLN A 180 15.98 -22.68 13.89
CA GLN A 180 14.69 -23.19 14.36
C GLN A 180 14.32 -22.70 15.77
N GLU A 181 15.30 -22.56 16.66
CA GLU A 181 15.11 -22.02 18.00
C GLU A 181 14.68 -20.55 17.99
N GLU A 182 15.30 -19.74 17.13
CA GLU A 182 14.96 -18.34 16.94
C GLU A 182 13.53 -18.21 16.38
N TRP A 183 13.18 -19.01 15.36
CA TRP A 183 11.83 -19.05 14.79
C TRP A 183 10.76 -19.41 15.83
N ASN A 184 10.99 -20.44 16.64
CA ASN A 184 10.04 -20.87 17.67
C ASN A 184 9.82 -19.76 18.73
N THR A 185 10.89 -19.07 19.13
CA THR A 185 10.82 -17.97 20.09
C THR A 185 10.08 -16.76 19.52
N LEU A 186 10.24 -16.48 18.22
CA LEU A 186 9.56 -15.38 17.54
C LEU A 186 8.05 -15.56 17.47
N GLN A 187 7.54 -16.80 17.38
CA GLN A 187 6.09 -17.04 17.32
C GLN A 187 5.33 -16.55 18.55
N GLN A 188 6.01 -16.47 19.70
CA GLN A 188 5.42 -16.05 20.97
C GLN A 188 5.46 -14.53 21.19
N LYS A 189 6.03 -13.77 20.25
CA LYS A 189 6.21 -12.33 20.38
C LYS A 189 5.08 -11.55 19.74
N GLY A 190 4.77 -10.38 20.31
CA GLY A 190 3.80 -9.44 19.75
C GLY A 190 4.29 -8.82 18.44
N ASN A 191 5.34 -8.00 18.50
CA ASN A 191 5.94 -7.39 17.31
C ASN A 191 7.16 -8.20 16.83
N LYS A 192 6.91 -9.18 15.96
CA LYS A 192 7.93 -10.12 15.48
C LYS A 192 9.06 -9.44 14.71
N ALA A 193 8.75 -8.41 13.90
CA ALA A 193 9.75 -7.66 13.14
C ALA A 193 10.72 -6.89 14.06
N THR A 194 10.19 -6.19 15.07
CA THR A 194 11.02 -5.52 16.09
C THR A 194 11.96 -6.49 16.79
N HIS A 195 11.49 -7.70 17.13
CA HIS A 195 12.34 -8.70 17.78
C HIS A 195 13.47 -9.23 16.87
N LEU A 196 13.27 -9.28 15.55
CA LEU A 196 14.34 -9.63 14.62
C LEU A 196 15.44 -8.57 14.57
N LEU A 197 15.10 -7.27 14.62
CA LEU A 197 16.09 -6.19 14.73
C LEU A 197 16.84 -6.21 16.08
N ASP A 198 16.13 -6.55 17.16
CA ASP A 198 16.74 -6.74 18.49
C ASP A 198 17.73 -7.91 18.48
N ASN A 199 17.36 -9.03 17.85
CA ASN A 199 18.26 -10.16 17.67
C ASN A 199 19.48 -9.83 16.81
N GLN A 200 19.34 -8.99 15.77
CA GLN A 200 20.49 -8.47 15.04
C GLN A 200 21.42 -7.63 15.94
N SER A 201 20.86 -6.78 16.80
CA SER A 201 21.65 -5.99 17.77
C SER A 201 22.37 -6.88 18.80
N LYS A 202 21.71 -7.93 19.28
CA LYS A 202 22.33 -8.94 20.16
C LYS A 202 23.48 -9.68 19.48
N GLU A 203 23.32 -10.03 18.21
CA GLU A 203 24.39 -10.65 17.43
C GLU A 203 25.62 -9.74 17.35
N LEU A 204 25.44 -8.43 17.09
CA LEU A 204 26.56 -7.48 17.09
C LEU A 204 27.29 -7.44 18.44
N LYS A 205 26.54 -7.46 19.55
CA LYS A 205 27.12 -7.54 20.89
C LYS A 205 27.97 -8.79 21.08
N GLU A 206 27.51 -9.96 20.63
CA GLU A 206 28.28 -11.20 20.74
C GLU A 206 29.52 -11.18 19.83
N LEU A 207 29.41 -10.67 18.59
CA LEU A 207 30.57 -10.48 17.71
C LEU A 207 31.62 -9.54 18.31
N ARG A 208 31.17 -8.50 19.01
CA ARG A 208 32.07 -7.56 19.71
C ARG A 208 32.82 -8.25 20.86
N LYS A 209 32.15 -9.13 21.62
CA LYS A 209 32.80 -9.93 22.69
C LYS A 209 33.83 -10.91 22.14
N LEU A 210 33.61 -11.42 20.93
CA LEU A 210 34.53 -12.31 20.23
C LEU A 210 35.65 -11.57 19.48
N ASP A 211 35.74 -10.24 19.62
CA ASP A 211 36.68 -9.37 18.90
C ASP A 211 36.64 -9.55 17.36
N LEU A 212 35.46 -9.94 16.82
CA LEU A 212 35.21 -10.01 15.38
C LEU A 212 34.82 -8.65 14.78
N ILE A 213 34.45 -7.71 15.66
CA ILE A 213 34.26 -6.30 15.37
C ILE A 213 34.84 -5.48 16.53
N ASP A 214 35.37 -4.28 16.23
CA ASP A 214 35.77 -3.31 17.25
C ASP A 214 34.60 -2.38 17.64
N ASP A 215 34.83 -1.46 18.57
CA ASP A 215 33.80 -0.53 19.05
C ASP A 215 33.30 0.44 17.97
N PHE A 216 34.17 0.90 17.06
CA PHE A 216 33.75 1.79 15.96
C PHE A 216 32.89 1.04 14.95
N ARG A 217 33.30 -0.18 14.57
CA ARG A 217 32.52 -1.04 13.67
C ARG A 217 31.18 -1.45 14.28
N HIS A 218 31.16 -1.71 15.59
CA HIS A 218 29.92 -1.98 16.31
C HIS A 218 28.97 -0.77 16.28
N MET A 219 29.46 0.44 16.59
CA MET A 219 28.63 1.64 16.51
C MET A 219 28.10 1.89 15.10
N GLU A 220 28.93 1.74 14.06
CA GLU A 220 28.49 1.91 12.68
C GLU A 220 27.41 0.91 12.27
N LEU A 221 27.59 -0.38 12.57
CA LEU A 221 26.58 -1.41 12.29
C LEU A 221 25.28 -1.18 13.08
N GLN A 222 25.39 -0.81 14.36
CA GLN A 222 24.23 -0.51 15.20
C GLN A 222 23.48 0.73 14.68
N ASN A 223 24.17 1.74 14.15
CA ASN A 223 23.55 2.90 13.54
C ASN A 223 22.69 2.52 12.33
N ILE A 224 23.10 1.53 11.54
CA ILE A 224 22.27 1.00 10.44
C ILE A 224 21.00 0.35 11.01
N ILE A 225 21.11 -0.50 12.03
CA ILE A 225 19.96 -1.15 12.67
C ILE A 225 19.01 -0.11 13.28
N ASN A 226 19.53 0.96 13.89
CA ASN A 226 18.72 2.05 14.44
C ASN A 226 17.90 2.77 13.34
N ARG A 227 18.46 2.95 12.14
CA ARG A 227 17.70 3.48 10.99
C ARG A 227 16.62 2.52 10.50
N LEU A 228 16.89 1.21 10.52
CA LEU A 228 15.88 0.19 10.19
C LEU A 228 14.71 0.20 11.19
N TYR A 229 14.98 0.39 12.50
CA TYR A 229 13.94 0.64 13.50
C TYR A 229 13.12 1.90 13.19
N GLU A 230 13.78 2.99 12.80
CA GLU A 230 13.11 4.22 12.43
C GLU A 230 12.16 4.02 11.23
N HIS A 231 12.63 3.33 10.18
CA HIS A 231 11.81 3.04 9.00
C HIS A 231 10.64 2.11 9.33
N GLN A 232 10.88 1.07 10.14
CA GLN A 232 9.81 0.19 10.62
C GLN A 232 8.74 0.99 11.39
N GLY A 233 9.16 1.82 12.35
CA GLY A 233 8.24 2.65 13.13
C GLY A 233 7.43 3.63 12.27
N LYS A 234 8.04 4.19 11.20
CA LYS A 234 7.32 5.03 10.23
C LYS A 234 6.29 4.23 9.44
N CYS A 235 6.62 3.00 8.98
CA CYS A 235 5.66 2.12 8.31
C CYS A 235 4.50 1.75 9.24
N GLU A 236 4.79 1.36 10.49
CA GLU A 236 3.79 1.06 11.51
C GLU A 236 2.90 2.28 11.80
N ARG A 237 3.46 3.49 11.81
CA ARG A 237 2.67 4.71 11.97
C ARG A 237 1.69 4.91 10.82
N ILE A 238 2.15 4.76 9.56
CA ILE A 238 1.28 4.87 8.38
C ILE A 238 0.17 3.82 8.43
N LYS A 239 0.51 2.59 8.84
CA LYS A 239 -0.43 1.47 8.94
C LYS A 239 -1.47 1.71 10.03
N ASN A 240 -1.04 2.11 11.24
CA ASN A 240 -1.87 2.14 12.44
C ASN A 240 -2.61 3.47 12.68
N TYR A 241 -2.17 4.58 12.06
CA TYR A 241 -2.78 5.90 12.25
C TYR A 241 -3.31 6.44 10.91
N PRO A 242 -4.58 6.18 10.59
CA PRO A 242 -5.20 6.68 9.38
C PRO A 242 -5.47 8.19 9.42
N LEU A 243 -5.95 8.75 8.31
CA LEU A 243 -6.42 10.13 8.29
C LEU A 243 -7.54 10.26 9.32
N PRO A 244 -7.66 11.43 9.98
CA PRO A 244 -8.74 11.66 10.92
C PRO A 244 -10.07 11.24 10.32
N ARG A 245 -10.78 10.31 10.98
CA ARG A 245 -11.95 9.64 10.40
C ARG A 245 -13.08 10.61 10.07
N GLN A 246 -13.18 11.71 10.82
CA GLN A 246 -14.08 12.82 10.52
C GLN A 246 -13.80 13.41 9.14
N TYR A 247 -12.53 13.55 8.78
CA TYR A 247 -12.12 14.11 7.50
C TYR A 247 -12.40 13.14 6.35
N ALA A 248 -12.01 11.87 6.49
CA ALA A 248 -12.24 10.83 5.49
C ALA A 248 -13.74 10.55 5.28
N GLY A 249 -14.51 10.43 6.36
CA GLY A 249 -15.94 10.15 6.33
C GLY A 249 -16.80 11.32 5.85
N SER A 250 -16.45 12.56 6.19
CA SER A 250 -17.20 13.74 5.71
C SER A 250 -17.13 13.88 4.19
N SER A 251 -16.00 13.51 3.57
CA SER A 251 -15.85 13.53 2.11
C SER A 251 -16.93 12.70 1.41
N ASN A 252 -17.14 11.47 1.88
CA ASN A 252 -18.14 10.56 1.34
C ASN A 252 -19.56 11.13 1.48
N ILE A 253 -19.88 11.71 2.64
CA ILE A 253 -21.17 12.34 2.89
C ILE A 253 -21.39 13.51 1.92
N PHE A 254 -20.40 14.39 1.75
CA PHE A 254 -20.53 15.56 0.89
C PHE A 254 -20.65 15.19 -0.59
N VAL A 255 -19.84 14.24 -1.06
CA VAL A 255 -19.94 13.69 -2.42
C VAL A 255 -21.31 13.06 -2.65
N SER A 256 -21.83 12.30 -1.69
CA SER A 256 -23.15 11.68 -1.76
C SER A 256 -24.27 12.72 -1.85
N ILE A 257 -24.24 13.75 -1.01
CA ILE A 257 -25.20 14.87 -1.06
C ILE A 257 -25.16 15.55 -2.43
N PHE A 258 -23.96 15.86 -2.94
CA PHE A 258 -23.82 16.50 -4.25
C PHE A 258 -24.39 15.64 -5.38
N ILE A 259 -24.08 14.34 -5.42
CA ILE A 259 -24.57 13.43 -6.46
C ILE A 259 -26.10 13.28 -6.42
N ILE A 260 -26.69 13.26 -5.23
CA ILE A 260 -28.16 13.24 -5.09
C ILE A 260 -28.76 14.53 -5.64
N LEU A 261 -28.16 15.69 -5.35
CA LEU A 261 -28.66 17.00 -5.80
C LEU A 261 -28.43 17.28 -7.30
N LEU A 262 -27.40 16.68 -7.88
CA LEU A 262 -26.93 16.93 -9.24
C LEU A 262 -28.03 16.88 -10.33
N PRO A 263 -28.85 15.82 -10.45
CA PRO A 263 -29.91 15.79 -11.48
C PRO A 263 -30.90 16.94 -11.35
N PHE A 264 -31.28 17.29 -10.12
CA PHE A 264 -32.28 18.33 -9.87
C PHE A 264 -31.81 19.72 -10.31
N GLY A 265 -30.52 20.02 -10.21
CA GLY A 265 -29.94 21.26 -10.74
C GLY A 265 -29.87 21.28 -12.28
N MET A 266 -29.70 20.11 -12.90
CA MET A 266 -29.54 19.99 -14.36
C MET A 266 -30.87 19.95 -15.12
N LEU A 267 -31.93 19.37 -14.53
CA LEU A 267 -33.25 19.23 -15.15
C LEU A 267 -33.77 20.56 -15.71
N GLY A 268 -33.73 21.62 -14.90
CA GLY A 268 -34.21 22.95 -15.30
C GLY A 268 -33.39 23.58 -16.41
N GLU A 269 -32.06 23.41 -16.39
CA GLU A 269 -31.18 24.01 -17.39
C GLU A 269 -31.32 23.35 -18.76
N PHE A 270 -31.33 22.01 -18.82
CA PHE A 270 -31.51 21.31 -20.09
C PHE A 270 -32.93 21.44 -20.64
N ASN A 271 -33.95 21.54 -19.79
CA ASN A 271 -35.33 21.77 -20.25
C ASN A 271 -35.51 23.15 -20.90
N LYS A 272 -34.77 24.18 -20.46
CA LYS A 272 -34.79 25.52 -21.08
C LYS A 272 -34.18 25.55 -22.48
N MET A 273 -33.35 24.57 -22.84
CA MET A 273 -32.62 24.54 -24.11
C MET A 273 -33.46 24.07 -25.32
N GLY A 274 -34.67 23.54 -25.09
CA GLY A 274 -35.58 23.09 -26.14
C GLY A 274 -36.16 21.70 -25.90
N GLU A 275 -37.10 21.30 -26.75
CA GLU A 275 -37.76 20.00 -26.67
C GLU A 275 -36.75 18.85 -26.84
N GLY A 276 -36.87 17.81 -26.00
CA GLY A 276 -35.98 16.65 -26.01
C GLY A 276 -34.60 16.87 -25.39
N MET A 277 -34.16 18.11 -25.17
CA MET A 277 -32.85 18.39 -24.56
C MET A 277 -32.76 17.94 -23.10
N ILE A 278 -33.88 17.81 -22.41
CA ILE A 278 -33.95 17.30 -21.03
C ILE A 278 -33.29 15.93 -20.85
N TRP A 279 -33.31 15.08 -21.88
CA TRP A 279 -32.69 13.74 -21.84
C TRP A 279 -31.16 13.79 -21.73
N LEU A 280 -30.52 14.92 -22.09
CA LEU A 280 -29.08 15.15 -21.88
C LEU A 280 -28.71 15.23 -20.41
N THR A 281 -29.67 15.44 -19.51
CA THR A 281 -29.44 15.34 -18.06
C THR A 281 -28.83 14.00 -17.67
N ILE A 282 -29.27 12.90 -18.31
CA ILE A 282 -28.81 11.54 -17.97
C ILE A 282 -27.29 11.39 -18.18
N PRO A 283 -26.73 11.56 -19.39
CA PRO A 283 -25.30 11.40 -19.61
C PRO A 283 -24.46 12.41 -18.80
N PHE A 284 -24.94 13.64 -18.58
CA PHE A 284 -24.19 14.63 -17.80
C PHE A 284 -24.16 14.31 -16.30
N VAL A 285 -25.27 13.87 -15.71
CA VAL A 285 -25.32 13.36 -14.33
C VAL A 285 -24.39 12.17 -14.17
N THR A 286 -24.42 11.23 -15.13
CA THR A 286 -23.51 10.08 -15.12
C THR A 286 -22.06 10.50 -15.16
N ILE A 287 -21.65 11.35 -16.10
CA ILE A 287 -20.24 11.74 -16.25
C ILE A 287 -19.76 12.53 -15.04
N VAL A 288 -20.49 13.59 -14.64
CA VAL A 288 -20.08 14.45 -13.53
C VAL A 288 -20.09 13.67 -12.21
N GLY A 289 -21.17 12.93 -11.92
CA GLY A 289 -21.24 12.11 -10.72
C GLY A 289 -20.14 11.05 -10.67
N TRP A 290 -19.83 10.44 -11.82
CA TRP A 290 -18.77 9.43 -11.91
C TRP A 290 -17.39 10.03 -11.64
N VAL A 291 -17.10 11.24 -12.15
CA VAL A 291 -15.84 11.94 -11.85
C VAL A 291 -15.67 12.20 -10.35
N PHE A 292 -16.71 12.68 -9.66
CA PHE A 292 -16.62 12.91 -8.21
C PHE A 292 -16.45 11.61 -7.41
N LEU A 293 -17.15 10.53 -7.78
CA LEU A 293 -16.94 9.21 -7.16
C LEU A 293 -15.54 8.66 -7.44
N MET A 294 -15.03 8.84 -8.66
CA MET A 294 -13.68 8.44 -9.02
C MET A 294 -12.65 9.16 -8.15
N MET A 295 -12.80 10.47 -7.97
CA MET A 295 -11.92 11.24 -7.10
C MET A 295 -11.96 10.73 -5.67
N GLU A 296 -13.15 10.49 -5.12
CA GLU A 296 -13.31 9.96 -3.76
C GLU A 296 -12.68 8.56 -3.60
N LEU A 297 -12.92 7.66 -4.55
CA LEU A 297 -12.35 6.30 -4.55
C LEU A 297 -10.82 6.33 -4.66
N ILE A 298 -10.26 7.17 -5.54
CA ILE A 298 -8.79 7.26 -5.69
C ILE A 298 -8.16 7.73 -4.38
N GLY A 299 -8.76 8.72 -3.70
CA GLY A 299 -8.28 9.19 -2.40
C GLY A 299 -8.36 8.12 -1.32
N ASP A 300 -9.47 7.39 -1.25
CA ASP A 300 -9.72 6.34 -0.25
C ASP A 300 -8.75 5.16 -0.40
N TYR A 301 -8.58 4.65 -1.61
CA TYR A 301 -7.61 3.57 -1.88
C TYR A 301 -6.16 4.04 -1.77
N SER A 302 -5.87 5.31 -2.04
CA SER A 302 -4.49 5.82 -1.89
C SER A 302 -4.10 6.04 -0.43
N GLU A 303 -5.08 6.13 0.47
CA GLU A 303 -4.84 6.33 1.90
C GLU A 303 -4.16 5.11 2.56
N ASN A 304 -4.37 3.91 2.02
CA ASN A 304 -3.93 2.64 2.61
C ASN A 304 -2.90 1.93 1.69
N PRO A 305 -1.59 2.18 1.86
CA PRO A 305 -0.56 1.74 0.91
C PRO A 305 -0.10 0.29 1.07
N PHE A 306 -0.71 -0.49 1.97
CA PHE A 306 -0.22 -1.81 2.42
C PHE A 306 -1.31 -2.90 2.43
N GLU A 307 -2.35 -2.81 1.60
CA GLU A 307 -3.44 -3.80 1.52
C GLU A 307 -3.17 -4.96 0.56
N GLY A 308 -2.07 -4.90 -0.20
CA GLY A 308 -1.71 -5.91 -1.19
C GLY A 308 -2.48 -5.75 -2.51
N LEU A 309 -3.03 -4.57 -2.76
CA LEU A 309 -3.72 -4.20 -3.99
C LEU A 309 -2.74 -3.74 -5.08
N GLY A 310 -3.22 -3.71 -6.33
CA GLY A 310 -2.36 -3.37 -7.46
C GLY A 310 -1.84 -1.93 -7.46
N ASN A 311 -2.49 -1.01 -6.75
CA ASN A 311 -2.07 0.38 -6.57
C ASN A 311 -1.09 0.59 -5.39
N ASP A 312 -0.87 -0.43 -4.56
CA ASP A 312 -0.11 -0.33 -3.33
C ASP A 312 1.40 -0.40 -3.57
N ILE A 313 2.18 -0.16 -2.51
CA ILE A 313 3.64 -0.31 -2.53
C ILE A 313 3.99 -1.76 -2.91
N PRO A 314 4.91 -1.97 -3.87
CA PRO A 314 5.24 -3.31 -4.35
C PRO A 314 6.21 -4.00 -3.38
N MET A 315 5.73 -4.29 -2.16
CA MET A 315 6.57 -4.80 -1.07
C MET A 315 7.23 -6.13 -1.45
N MET A 316 6.59 -6.99 -2.24
CA MET A 316 7.21 -8.26 -2.65
C MET A 316 8.42 -8.05 -3.54
N SER A 317 8.30 -7.21 -4.57
CA SER A 317 9.39 -6.89 -5.48
C SER A 317 10.53 -6.22 -4.73
N LEU A 318 10.23 -5.32 -3.79
CA LEU A 318 11.24 -4.68 -2.96
C LEU A 318 11.96 -5.68 -2.06
N CYS A 319 11.24 -6.53 -1.33
CA CYS A 319 11.83 -7.59 -0.52
C CYS A 319 12.69 -8.53 -1.38
N ARG A 320 12.16 -9.00 -2.52
CA ARG A 320 12.85 -9.91 -3.43
C ARG A 320 14.11 -9.29 -4.04
N ASN A 321 14.09 -8.01 -4.40
CA ASN A 321 15.28 -7.32 -4.89
C ASN A 321 16.35 -7.20 -3.82
N ILE A 322 15.98 -6.86 -2.58
CA ILE A 322 16.93 -6.82 -1.47
C ILE A 322 17.47 -8.23 -1.17
N GLU A 323 16.62 -9.25 -1.16
CA GLU A 323 17.04 -10.64 -0.99
C GLU A 323 18.08 -11.06 -2.03
N ILE A 324 17.81 -10.80 -3.31
CA ILE A 324 18.74 -11.10 -4.41
C ILE A 324 20.07 -10.37 -4.18
N ASP A 325 20.04 -9.07 -3.94
CA ASP A 325 21.26 -8.28 -3.74
C ASP A 325 22.10 -8.82 -2.57
N LEU A 326 21.47 -9.18 -1.45
CA LEU A 326 22.17 -9.70 -0.26
C LEU A 326 22.71 -11.11 -0.45
N ARG A 327 21.96 -11.98 -1.14
CA ARG A 327 22.40 -13.35 -1.44
C ARG A 327 23.49 -13.37 -2.53
N GLU A 328 23.44 -12.46 -3.49
CA GLU A 328 24.54 -12.20 -4.45
C GLU A 328 25.80 -11.72 -3.72
N MET A 329 25.68 -10.83 -2.74
CA MET A 329 26.81 -10.46 -1.89
C MET A 329 27.39 -11.71 -1.19
N LEU A 330 26.58 -12.64 -0.71
CA LEU A 330 27.10 -13.89 -0.12
C LEU A 330 27.75 -14.83 -1.15
N GLY A 331 27.59 -14.62 -2.46
CA GLY A 331 28.07 -15.51 -3.50
C GLY A 331 27.20 -16.75 -3.70
N GLU A 332 25.96 -16.73 -3.20
CA GLU A 332 24.99 -17.80 -3.40
C GLU A 332 24.57 -17.87 -4.88
N GLN A 333 24.43 -19.09 -5.40
CA GLN A 333 24.10 -19.32 -6.82
C GLN A 333 22.59 -19.58 -7.04
N ASP A 334 21.93 -20.17 -6.04
CA ASP A 334 20.48 -20.45 -6.10
C ASP A 334 19.68 -19.22 -5.67
N LEU A 335 19.66 -18.21 -6.55
CA LEU A 335 18.97 -16.96 -6.31
C LEU A 335 17.51 -17.05 -6.73
N PRO A 336 16.59 -16.44 -5.99
CA PRO A 336 15.19 -16.43 -6.35
C PRO A 336 14.99 -15.52 -7.58
N SER A 337 13.97 -15.82 -8.40
CA SER A 337 13.68 -15.00 -9.58
C SER A 337 13.16 -13.62 -9.17
N LYS A 338 13.52 -12.60 -9.97
CA LYS A 338 12.97 -11.25 -9.83
C LYS A 338 11.46 -11.27 -10.06
N VAL A 339 10.72 -10.59 -9.19
CA VAL A 339 9.27 -10.41 -9.37
C VAL A 339 9.03 -9.62 -10.65
N GLN A 340 8.36 -10.24 -11.62
CA GLN A 340 7.96 -9.57 -12.86
C GLN A 340 6.57 -8.97 -12.70
N ALA A 341 6.31 -7.89 -13.44
CA ALA A 341 4.99 -7.29 -13.46
C ALA A 341 4.00 -8.19 -14.22
N VAL A 342 2.88 -8.51 -13.58
CA VAL A 342 1.78 -9.25 -14.19
C VAL A 342 0.61 -8.28 -14.38
N ASN A 343 0.03 -8.26 -15.58
CA ASN A 343 -1.06 -7.32 -15.92
C ASN A 343 -0.70 -5.84 -15.65
N GLN A 344 0.55 -5.44 -15.91
CA GLN A 344 1.10 -4.09 -15.66
C GLN A 344 1.18 -3.70 -14.17
N VAL A 345 1.01 -4.66 -13.25
CA VAL A 345 1.19 -4.45 -11.82
C VAL A 345 2.44 -5.18 -11.36
N LEU A 346 3.33 -4.43 -10.71
CA LEU A 346 4.45 -4.95 -9.95
C LEU A 346 4.01 -5.09 -8.49
N MET A 347 4.22 -6.27 -7.89
CA MET A 347 3.80 -6.56 -6.50
C MET A 347 4.91 -6.43 -5.50
#